data_AF-A0AA49GK24-F1
#
_entry.id   AF-A0AA49GK24-F1
#
_cell.length_a   1.000
_cell.length_b   1.000
_cell.length_c   1.000
_cell.angle_alpha   90.00
_cell.angle_beta   90.00
_cell.angle_gamma   90.00
#
_symmetry.space_group_name_H-M   'P 1'
#
loop_
_entity.id
_entity.type
_entity.pdbx_description
1 polymer ?
#
loop_
_entity_poly.entity_id
_entity_poly.type
_entity_poly.pdbx_seq_one_letter_code
_entity_poly.pdbx_strand_id
1 'polypeptide(L)'
;MQGFNASWIKRLVVALALGTAWAVRGQFGHEHGAAWAGGIGVLTLLILSRRQDWYSRLPSIVALGALGWGVGGMMSYGVVVGYGRGVDWLNVSYGLCMLFVIGGLYGFIGGGLTGLALESSETRKPAWPLLITQMVVGGYLIWGILIYQLEWLMTPPRSELWAGCLGAALALGWFMYRGYFYRSLSVALYSALGAGFGFAFGNFLQVVGSNSNIDFNWWNVMEYSLGFFGGLGMAYAVYAQNWPRSRHPDIKANQLGWIFLIILLPITNLVQRFDSESIKAIAERNVIANAIDFVNFELSLAWGVSLLLIVALTLFFWQRINQQKPWKSEYGWWLLMVYLGWYIALSNLLTGAWWGYGSLRDGLYWINAIVIFVLGNYAIRFAPPPLSAPVNINKGLRLAVTLLLLLLVLSWILVNSHGEMPGSQIRFSV
;
A
#
# COMPACT_ATOMS: atom_id res chain seq x y z
N MET A 1 -26.90 5.89 17.62
CA MET A 1 -25.81 4.91 17.88
C MET A 1 -25.46 4.05 16.64
N GLN A 2 -26.41 3.59 15.81
CA GLN A 2 -26.11 2.74 14.63
C GLN A 2 -25.16 3.37 13.59
N GLY A 3 -25.20 4.69 13.36
CA GLY A 3 -24.32 5.38 12.40
C GLY A 3 -22.84 5.53 12.84
N PHE A 4 -22.56 5.54 14.15
CA PHE A 4 -21.20 5.68 14.67
C PHE A 4 -20.39 4.39 14.50
N ASN A 5 -21.02 3.24 14.76
CA ASN A 5 -20.39 1.92 14.59
C ASN A 5 -20.05 1.62 13.12
N ALA A 6 -20.91 2.03 12.18
CA ALA A 6 -20.65 1.85 10.75
C ALA A 6 -19.44 2.65 10.24
N SER A 7 -19.13 3.81 10.83
CA SER A 7 -17.97 4.62 10.44
C SER A 7 -16.64 3.92 10.71
N TRP A 8 -16.49 3.39 11.93
CA TRP A 8 -15.28 2.71 12.34
C TRP A 8 -15.08 1.41 11.57
N ILE A 9 -16.16 0.66 11.31
CA ILE A 9 -16.08 -0.56 10.49
C ILE A 9 -15.63 -0.23 9.07
N LYS A 10 -16.10 0.86 8.45
CA LYS A 10 -15.61 1.25 7.11
C LYS A 10 -14.10 1.52 7.10
N ARG A 11 -13.60 2.26 8.10
CA ARG A 11 -12.16 2.54 8.23
C ARG A 11 -11.36 1.26 8.46
N LEU A 12 -11.86 0.37 9.32
CA LEU A 12 -11.27 -0.92 9.60
C LEU A 12 -11.22 -1.80 8.35
N VAL A 13 -12.27 -1.86 7.54
CA VAL A 13 -12.27 -2.66 6.31
C VAL A 13 -11.24 -2.13 5.30
N VAL A 14 -11.07 -0.81 5.17
CA VAL A 14 -9.99 -0.25 4.33
C VAL A 14 -8.62 -0.60 4.89
N ALA A 15 -8.43 -0.53 6.22
CA ALA A 15 -7.20 -0.93 6.88
C ALA A 15 -6.88 -2.41 6.65
N LEU A 16 -7.84 -3.31 6.88
CA LEU A 16 -7.71 -4.74 6.65
C LEU A 16 -7.40 -5.06 5.18
N ALA A 17 -8.09 -4.42 4.24
CA ALA A 17 -7.88 -4.64 2.80
C ALA A 17 -6.49 -4.19 2.36
N LEU A 18 -6.07 -2.97 2.73
CA LEU A 18 -4.74 -2.50 2.39
C LEU A 18 -3.66 -3.30 3.12
N GLY A 19 -3.83 -3.64 4.41
CA GLY A 19 -2.89 -4.48 5.16
C GLY A 19 -2.74 -5.87 4.55
N THR A 20 -3.85 -6.52 4.17
CA THR A 20 -3.82 -7.84 3.52
C THR A 20 -3.14 -7.76 2.16
N ALA A 21 -3.47 -6.76 1.35
CA ALA A 21 -2.81 -6.58 0.06
C ALA A 21 -1.32 -6.23 0.23
N TRP A 22 -0.95 -5.47 1.27
CA TRP A 22 0.43 -5.12 1.56
C TRP A 22 1.27 -6.30 2.04
N ALA A 23 0.65 -7.27 2.70
CA ALA A 23 1.27 -8.54 3.06
C ALA A 23 1.46 -9.45 1.83
N VAL A 24 0.41 -9.58 1.02
CA VAL A 24 0.43 -10.37 -0.21
C VAL A 24 1.46 -9.83 -1.21
N ARG A 25 1.60 -8.49 -1.32
CA ARG A 25 2.56 -7.86 -2.25
C ARG A 25 4.02 -8.21 -1.96
N GLY A 26 4.36 -8.70 -0.77
CA GLY A 26 5.72 -9.19 -0.46
C GLY A 26 6.17 -10.34 -1.37
N GLN A 27 5.23 -11.07 -1.99
CA GLN A 27 5.53 -12.09 -3.01
C GLN A 27 5.70 -11.50 -4.43
N PHE A 28 5.30 -10.24 -4.63
CA PHE A 28 5.29 -9.56 -5.93
C PHE A 28 6.40 -8.49 -5.97
N GLY A 29 6.64 -7.87 -7.14
CA GLY A 29 7.71 -6.88 -7.29
C GLY A 29 7.53 -5.66 -6.38
N HIS A 30 8.62 -4.97 -6.03
CA HIS A 30 8.57 -3.90 -5.02
C HIS A 30 7.68 -2.72 -5.46
N GLU A 31 7.76 -2.27 -6.71
CA GLU A 31 6.96 -1.19 -7.28
C GLU A 31 5.55 -1.65 -7.69
N HIS A 32 5.46 -2.69 -8.52
CA HIS A 32 4.20 -3.15 -9.08
C HIS A 32 3.30 -3.84 -8.04
N GLY A 33 3.89 -4.55 -7.08
CA GLY A 33 3.18 -5.11 -5.94
C GLY A 33 2.66 -4.02 -5.01
N ALA A 34 3.46 -2.99 -4.72
CA ALA A 34 3.01 -1.83 -3.93
C ALA A 34 1.88 -1.06 -4.65
N ALA A 35 1.97 -0.93 -5.99
CA ALA A 35 0.92 -0.31 -6.78
C ALA A 35 -0.40 -1.07 -6.70
N TRP A 36 -0.35 -2.40 -6.87
CA TRP A 36 -1.52 -3.26 -6.70
C TRP A 36 -2.12 -3.13 -5.29
N ALA A 37 -1.30 -3.22 -4.24
CA ALA A 37 -1.77 -3.10 -2.87
C ALA A 37 -2.46 -1.75 -2.61
N GLY A 38 -1.82 -0.65 -3.02
CA GLY A 38 -2.41 0.68 -2.98
C GLY A 38 -3.73 0.77 -3.73
N GLY A 39 -3.81 0.14 -4.91
CA GLY A 39 -5.03 0.02 -5.71
C GLY A 39 -6.17 -0.67 -4.95
N ILE A 40 -5.91 -1.78 -4.26
CA ILE A 40 -6.90 -2.48 -3.41
C ILE A 40 -7.40 -1.58 -2.28
N GLY A 41 -6.49 -0.88 -1.59
CA GLY A 41 -6.86 0.04 -0.51
C GLY A 41 -7.76 1.18 -0.99
N VAL A 42 -7.39 1.81 -2.12
CA VAL A 42 -8.15 2.92 -2.72
C VAL A 42 -9.49 2.43 -3.27
N LEU A 43 -9.53 1.29 -3.94
CA LEU A 43 -10.76 0.67 -4.43
C LEU A 43 -11.74 0.41 -3.29
N THR A 44 -11.25 -0.20 -2.19
CA THR A 44 -12.05 -0.47 -0.98
C THR A 44 -12.62 0.83 -0.40
N LEU A 45 -11.80 1.87 -0.32
CA LEU A 45 -12.20 3.19 0.17
C LEU A 45 -13.28 3.83 -0.71
N LEU A 46 -13.15 3.75 -2.04
CA LEU A 46 -14.19 4.26 -2.93
C LEU A 46 -15.51 3.52 -2.71
N ILE A 47 -15.51 2.19 -2.72
CA ILE A 47 -16.72 1.36 -2.60
C ILE A 47 -17.47 1.62 -1.28
N LEU A 48 -16.73 1.83 -0.18
CA LEU A 48 -17.36 2.07 1.12
C LEU A 48 -17.83 3.52 1.30
N SER A 49 -17.35 4.45 0.48
CA SER A 49 -17.83 5.84 0.44
C SER A 49 -19.27 5.98 -0.05
N ARG A 50 -19.75 5.03 -0.87
CA ARG A 50 -21.07 5.07 -1.54
C ARG A 50 -21.31 6.29 -2.43
N ARG A 51 -20.25 6.94 -2.89
CA ARG A 51 -20.33 8.11 -3.76
C ARG A 51 -20.38 7.74 -5.24
N GLN A 52 -21.56 7.93 -5.85
CA GLN A 52 -21.75 7.61 -7.27
C GLN A 52 -20.86 8.45 -8.20
N ASP A 53 -20.59 9.69 -7.82
CA ASP A 53 -19.73 10.58 -8.59
C ASP A 53 -18.24 10.20 -8.52
N TRP A 54 -17.84 9.38 -7.55
CA TRP A 54 -16.54 8.71 -7.55
C TRP A 54 -16.56 7.39 -8.32
N TYR A 55 -17.67 6.64 -8.26
CA TYR A 55 -17.81 5.38 -8.99
C TYR A 55 -17.69 5.54 -10.50
N SER A 56 -18.26 6.61 -11.06
CA SER A 56 -18.12 6.92 -12.49
C SER A 56 -16.66 7.10 -12.92
N ARG A 57 -15.76 7.44 -11.99
CA ARG A 57 -14.31 7.63 -12.20
C ARG A 57 -13.47 6.55 -11.51
N LEU A 58 -14.08 5.43 -11.11
CA LEU A 58 -13.44 4.42 -10.28
C LEU A 58 -12.10 3.92 -10.86
N PRO A 59 -11.99 3.51 -12.14
CA PRO A 59 -10.71 3.03 -12.67
C PRO A 59 -9.61 4.09 -12.63
N SER A 60 -9.91 5.34 -13.01
CA SER A 60 -8.90 6.40 -13.04
C SER A 60 -8.45 6.85 -11.64
N ILE A 61 -9.36 6.94 -10.67
CA ILE A 61 -9.01 7.29 -9.28
C ILE A 61 -8.17 6.18 -8.65
N VAL A 62 -8.57 4.91 -8.82
CA VAL A 62 -7.83 3.77 -8.28
C VAL A 62 -6.44 3.67 -8.90
N ALA A 63 -6.31 3.90 -10.21
CA ALA A 63 -5.02 3.89 -10.90
C ALA A 63 -4.06 4.97 -10.38
N LEU A 64 -4.55 6.19 -10.15
CA LEU A 64 -3.72 7.28 -9.61
C LEU A 64 -3.26 6.99 -8.17
N GLY A 65 -4.14 6.43 -7.35
CA GLY A 65 -3.77 5.98 -6.00
C GLY A 65 -2.76 4.84 -6.03
N ALA A 66 -2.99 3.83 -6.86
CA ALA A 66 -2.07 2.72 -7.10
C ALA A 66 -0.68 3.22 -7.54
N LEU A 67 -0.60 4.11 -8.54
CA LEU A 67 0.67 4.72 -8.95
C LEU A 67 1.38 5.41 -7.78
N GLY A 68 0.65 6.18 -6.95
CA GLY A 68 1.24 6.88 -5.82
C GLY A 68 1.88 5.96 -4.78
N TRP A 69 1.20 4.86 -4.42
CA TRP A 69 1.78 3.85 -3.52
C TRP A 69 2.89 3.05 -4.20
N GLY A 70 2.79 2.81 -5.52
CA GLY A 70 3.80 2.14 -6.33
C GLY A 70 5.12 2.89 -6.42
N VAL A 71 5.09 4.24 -6.48
CA VAL A 71 6.30 5.08 -6.46
C VAL A 71 7.17 4.77 -5.23
N GLY A 72 6.57 4.53 -4.07
CA GLY A 72 7.37 4.21 -2.89
C GLY A 72 8.11 2.87 -2.99
N GLY A 73 7.69 1.97 -3.89
CA GLY A 73 8.32 0.66 -4.13
C GLY A 73 9.80 0.71 -4.52
N MET A 74 10.28 1.84 -5.03
CA MET A 74 11.69 2.01 -5.39
C MET A 74 12.62 2.22 -4.18
N MET A 75 12.06 2.50 -3.00
CA MET A 75 12.83 2.72 -1.78
C MET A 75 13.34 1.41 -1.19
N SER A 76 14.65 1.30 -0.98
CA SER A 76 15.24 0.21 -0.21
C SER A 76 15.07 0.46 1.29
N TYR A 77 14.75 -0.57 2.05
CA TYR A 77 14.58 -0.45 3.52
C TYR A 77 15.11 -1.64 4.32
N GLY A 78 15.59 -2.71 3.68
CA GLY A 78 16.03 -3.92 4.37
C GLY A 78 17.17 -3.68 5.38
N VAL A 79 18.10 -2.78 5.06
CA VAL A 79 19.17 -2.36 6.01
C VAL A 79 18.58 -1.64 7.21
N VAL A 80 17.58 -0.77 6.99
CA VAL A 80 16.92 0.01 8.05
C VAL A 80 16.15 -0.89 9.01
N VAL A 81 15.49 -1.92 8.47
CA VAL A 81 14.87 -3.01 9.26
C VAL A 81 15.89 -3.73 10.13
N GLY A 82 17.12 -3.89 9.63
CA GLY A 82 18.23 -4.50 10.36
C GLY A 82 18.71 -3.68 11.57
N TYR A 83 18.64 -2.33 11.50
CA TYR A 83 18.98 -1.48 12.66
C TYR A 83 18.05 -1.75 13.86
N GLY A 84 16.78 -2.10 13.61
CA GLY A 84 15.85 -2.48 14.67
C GLY A 84 16.23 -3.78 15.41
N ARG A 85 17.15 -4.59 14.86
CA ARG A 85 17.64 -5.83 15.47
C ARG A 85 18.93 -5.60 16.29
N GLY A 86 19.34 -4.35 16.45
CA GLY A 86 20.50 -3.95 17.23
C GLY A 86 20.27 -3.99 18.74
N VAL A 87 21.37 -3.92 19.49
CA VAL A 87 21.38 -3.81 20.96
C VAL A 87 21.79 -2.41 21.44
N ASP A 88 22.05 -1.49 20.50
CA ASP A 88 22.36 -0.11 20.79
C ASP A 88 21.13 0.79 20.56
N TRP A 89 20.82 1.62 21.55
CA TRP A 89 19.63 2.46 21.54
C TRP A 89 19.65 3.52 20.44
N LEU A 90 20.82 4.08 20.11
CA LEU A 90 20.94 5.09 19.06
C LEU A 90 20.63 4.48 17.69
N ASN A 91 21.22 3.34 17.37
CA ASN A 91 20.98 2.63 16.11
C ASN A 91 19.53 2.14 15.99
N VAL A 92 18.97 1.53 17.03
CA VAL A 92 17.58 1.05 17.01
C VAL A 92 16.59 2.22 16.88
N SER A 93 16.81 3.32 17.61
CA SER A 93 15.97 4.52 17.50
C SER A 93 16.05 5.11 16.09
N TYR A 94 17.25 5.20 15.52
CA TYR A 94 17.44 5.63 14.14
C TYR A 94 16.69 4.73 13.16
N GLY A 95 16.80 3.41 13.30
CA GLY A 95 16.06 2.43 12.49
C GLY A 95 14.56 2.65 12.50
N LEU A 96 13.94 2.71 13.69
CA LEU A 96 12.50 2.93 13.83
C LEU A 96 12.07 4.30 13.28
N CYS A 97 12.83 5.36 13.55
CA CYS A 97 12.54 6.70 13.02
C CYS A 97 12.66 6.77 11.50
N MET A 98 13.66 6.11 10.90
CA MET A 98 13.81 6.08 9.45
C MET A 98 12.75 5.21 8.78
N LEU A 99 12.32 4.11 9.39
CA LEU A 99 11.15 3.35 8.92
C LEU A 99 9.87 4.19 8.99
N PHE A 100 9.72 5.03 10.02
CA PHE A 100 8.63 6.00 10.09
C PHE A 100 8.67 6.99 8.93
N VAL A 101 9.85 7.48 8.54
CA VAL A 101 10.03 8.34 7.36
C VAL A 101 9.68 7.58 6.08
N ILE A 102 10.26 6.40 5.85
CA ILE A 102 10.03 5.61 4.62
C ILE A 102 8.56 5.24 4.47
N GLY A 103 7.93 4.71 5.53
CA GLY A 103 6.50 4.41 5.52
C GLY A 103 5.67 5.68 5.33
N GLY A 104 6.11 6.79 5.92
CA GLY A 104 5.53 8.12 5.70
C GLY A 104 5.55 8.54 4.24
N LEU A 105 6.65 8.31 3.50
CA LEU A 105 6.76 8.64 2.08
C LEU A 105 5.81 7.81 1.22
N TYR A 106 5.69 6.50 1.47
CA TYR A 106 4.67 5.65 0.85
C TYR A 106 3.27 6.25 1.03
N GLY A 107 2.91 6.51 2.29
CA GLY A 107 1.59 7.02 2.65
C GLY A 107 1.32 8.42 2.11
N PHE A 108 2.32 9.31 2.10
CA PHE A 108 2.16 10.69 1.64
C PHE A 108 1.89 10.77 0.14
N ILE A 109 2.69 10.06 -0.66
CA ILE A 109 2.54 10.07 -2.12
C ILE A 109 1.25 9.33 -2.52
N GLY A 110 1.04 8.12 -1.99
CA GLY A 110 -0.16 7.32 -2.25
C GLY A 110 -1.46 8.02 -1.84
N GLY A 111 -1.49 8.54 -0.62
CA GLY A 111 -2.60 9.29 -0.07
C GLY A 111 -2.82 10.64 -0.78
N GLY A 112 -1.73 11.34 -1.13
CA GLY A 112 -1.80 12.64 -1.81
C GLY A 112 -2.33 12.55 -3.23
N LEU A 113 -1.86 11.59 -4.04
CA LEU A 113 -2.40 11.39 -5.40
C LEU A 113 -3.86 10.90 -5.37
N THR A 114 -4.20 10.04 -4.40
CA THR A 114 -5.60 9.64 -4.15
C THR A 114 -6.45 10.86 -3.80
N GLY A 115 -6.00 11.68 -2.84
CA GLY A 115 -6.69 12.89 -2.42
C GLY A 115 -6.93 13.87 -3.58
N LEU A 116 -5.90 14.13 -4.40
CA LEU A 116 -6.01 15.01 -5.56
C LEU A 116 -7.04 14.50 -6.59
N ALA A 117 -7.07 13.17 -6.80
CA ALA A 117 -8.05 12.55 -7.69
C ALA A 117 -9.49 12.73 -7.17
N LEU A 118 -9.69 12.64 -5.85
CA LEU A 118 -10.96 12.84 -5.15
C LEU A 118 -11.39 14.32 -5.09
N GLU A 119 -10.46 15.25 -4.91
CA GLU A 119 -10.73 16.69 -4.81
C GLU A 119 -10.97 17.34 -6.17
N SER A 120 -10.61 16.66 -7.26
CA SER A 120 -10.82 17.12 -8.63
C SER A 120 -12.31 17.33 -8.94
N SER A 121 -12.69 18.58 -9.22
CA SER A 121 -14.03 19.02 -9.62
C SER A 121 -14.01 19.67 -11.01
N GLU A 122 -15.19 20.04 -11.53
CA GLU A 122 -15.30 20.80 -12.79
C GLU A 122 -14.56 22.14 -12.76
N THR A 123 -14.64 22.82 -11.62
CA THR A 123 -14.06 24.15 -11.45
C THR A 123 -12.60 24.12 -11.02
N ARG A 124 -12.10 22.98 -10.53
CA ARG A 124 -10.75 22.85 -9.99
C ARG A 124 -10.17 21.47 -10.28
N LYS A 125 -9.17 21.43 -11.16
CA LYS A 125 -8.45 20.21 -11.51
C LYS A 125 -6.94 20.38 -11.30
N PRO A 126 -6.23 19.33 -10.82
CA PRO A 126 -4.78 19.32 -10.80
C PRO A 126 -4.24 19.43 -12.23
N ALA A 127 -3.25 20.30 -12.42
CA ALA A 127 -2.46 20.35 -13.64
C ALA A 127 -1.50 19.14 -13.67
N TRP A 128 -2.02 17.96 -14.01
CA TRP A 128 -1.28 16.69 -13.93
C TRP A 128 0.11 16.72 -14.58
N PRO A 129 0.31 17.25 -15.82
CA PRO A 129 1.65 17.32 -16.39
C PRO A 129 2.61 18.15 -15.55
N LEU A 130 2.17 19.33 -15.09
CA LEU A 130 2.97 20.20 -14.24
C LEU A 130 3.31 19.53 -12.90
N LEU A 131 2.33 18.87 -12.26
CA LEU A 131 2.54 18.14 -11.01
C LEU A 131 3.59 17.04 -11.18
N ILE A 132 3.44 16.19 -12.21
CA ILE A 132 4.38 15.09 -12.45
C ILE A 132 5.78 15.64 -12.74
N THR A 133 5.91 16.70 -13.55
CA THR A 133 7.20 17.37 -13.77
C THR A 133 7.79 17.90 -12.46
N GLN A 134 7.00 18.55 -11.61
CA GLN A 134 7.46 19.04 -10.31
C GLN A 134 7.91 17.92 -9.38
N MET A 135 7.20 16.79 -9.37
CA MET A 135 7.59 15.62 -8.57
C MET A 135 8.91 15.00 -9.05
N VAL A 136 9.09 14.86 -10.37
CA VAL A 136 10.34 14.33 -10.97
C VAL A 136 11.51 15.27 -10.69
N VAL A 137 11.35 16.57 -10.96
CA VAL A 137 12.40 17.57 -10.71
C VAL A 137 12.71 17.66 -9.22
N GLY A 138 11.69 17.70 -8.35
CA GLY A 138 11.88 17.71 -6.91
C GLY A 138 12.63 16.48 -6.41
N GLY A 139 12.28 15.29 -6.92
CA GLY A 139 12.98 14.05 -6.62
C GLY A 139 14.44 14.08 -7.02
N TYR A 140 14.76 14.50 -8.25
CA TYR A 140 16.13 14.59 -8.72
C TYR A 140 16.96 15.61 -7.92
N LEU A 141 16.40 16.78 -7.62
CA LEU A 141 17.07 17.83 -6.85
C LEU A 141 17.39 17.38 -5.43
N ILE A 142 16.41 16.84 -4.70
CA ILE A 142 16.64 16.41 -3.31
C ILE A 142 17.56 15.19 -3.25
N TRP A 143 17.42 14.24 -4.18
CA TRP A 143 18.35 13.12 -4.27
C TRP A 143 19.78 13.60 -4.54
N GLY A 144 19.99 14.50 -5.52
CA GLY A 144 21.32 15.04 -5.83
C GLY A 144 21.94 15.81 -4.66
N ILE A 145 21.16 16.63 -3.95
CA ILE A 145 21.67 17.39 -2.80
C ILE A 145 21.99 16.44 -1.62
N LEU A 146 21.04 15.60 -1.21
CA LEU A 146 21.23 14.80 0.01
C LEU A 146 22.24 13.68 -0.20
N ILE A 147 22.22 13.01 -1.35
CA ILE A 147 23.02 11.81 -1.56
C ILE A 147 24.37 12.15 -2.19
N TYR A 148 24.39 12.91 -3.29
CA TYR A 148 25.63 13.19 -4.00
C TYR A 148 26.45 14.32 -3.37
N GLN A 149 25.80 15.39 -2.89
CA GLN A 149 26.52 16.55 -2.34
C GLN A 149 26.81 16.44 -0.84
N LEU A 150 25.90 15.85 -0.05
CA LEU A 150 26.00 15.77 1.41
C LEU A 150 26.33 14.38 1.95
N GLU A 151 26.27 13.34 1.11
CA GLU A 151 26.49 11.94 1.50
C GLU A 151 25.63 11.52 2.71
N TRP A 152 24.42 12.05 2.81
CA TRP A 152 23.44 11.65 3.83
C TRP A 152 22.79 10.34 3.44
N LEU A 153 23.52 9.25 3.66
CA LEU A 153 23.08 7.90 3.34
C LEU A 153 22.22 7.32 4.49
N MET A 154 21.06 6.79 4.15
CA MET A 154 20.16 6.10 5.08
C MET A 154 20.31 4.57 5.00
N THR A 155 20.54 4.05 3.79
CA THR A 155 20.47 2.62 3.46
C THR A 155 21.75 2.02 2.82
N PRO A 156 22.98 2.52 3.07
CA PRO A 156 24.15 2.03 2.35
C PRO A 156 24.38 0.52 2.61
N PRO A 157 24.85 -0.27 1.62
CA PRO A 157 25.21 0.10 0.25
C PRO A 157 24.02 0.01 -0.75
N ARG A 158 22.77 0.01 -0.28
CA ARG A 158 21.57 -0.09 -1.12
C ARG A 158 21.21 1.26 -1.75
N SER A 159 20.15 1.24 -2.56
CA SER A 159 19.65 2.41 -3.27
C SER A 159 19.06 3.46 -2.32
N GLU A 160 19.57 4.69 -2.41
CA GLU A 160 19.14 5.85 -1.62
C GLU A 160 17.95 6.61 -2.24
N LEU A 161 17.09 5.91 -3.00
CA LEU A 161 15.93 6.52 -3.66
C LEU A 161 14.86 7.04 -2.69
N TRP A 162 14.98 6.78 -1.38
CA TRP A 162 14.16 7.47 -0.37
C TRP A 162 14.29 8.99 -0.48
N ALA A 163 15.47 9.52 -0.82
CA ALA A 163 15.68 10.95 -1.00
C ALA A 163 14.95 11.48 -2.25
N GLY A 164 14.90 10.67 -3.32
CA GLY A 164 14.09 10.96 -4.50
C GLY A 164 12.60 10.97 -4.18
N CYS A 165 12.11 9.99 -3.43
CA CYS A 165 10.72 9.96 -2.95
C CYS A 165 10.42 11.14 -2.02
N LEU A 166 11.36 11.55 -1.16
CA LEU A 166 11.23 12.74 -0.31
C LEU A 166 11.06 14.00 -1.17
N GLY A 167 11.89 14.20 -2.18
CA GLY A 167 11.75 15.34 -3.09
C GLY A 167 10.43 15.35 -3.86
N ALA A 168 9.99 14.18 -4.34
CA ALA A 168 8.69 14.05 -4.98
C ALA A 168 7.53 14.35 -4.01
N ALA A 169 7.61 13.90 -2.76
CA ALA A 169 6.62 14.16 -1.72
C ALA A 169 6.57 15.65 -1.34
N LEU A 170 7.72 16.32 -1.21
CA LEU A 170 7.79 17.76 -0.94
C LEU A 170 7.17 18.56 -2.09
N ALA A 171 7.48 18.22 -3.34
CA ALA A 171 6.89 18.86 -4.51
C ALA A 171 5.37 18.66 -4.59
N LEU A 172 4.88 17.44 -4.33
CA LEU A 172 3.46 17.11 -4.25
C LEU A 172 2.76 17.92 -3.14
N GLY A 173 3.36 17.98 -1.94
CA GLY A 173 2.86 18.76 -0.81
C GLY A 173 2.77 20.25 -1.12
N TRP A 174 3.83 20.81 -1.71
CA TRP A 174 3.88 22.21 -2.14
C TRP A 174 2.83 22.52 -3.22
N PHE A 175 2.68 21.63 -4.21
CA PHE A 175 1.65 21.74 -5.25
C PHE A 175 0.24 21.76 -4.63
N MET A 176 -0.05 20.85 -3.70
CA MET A 176 -1.34 20.79 -3.02
C MET A 176 -1.60 22.06 -2.21
N TYR A 177 -0.59 22.52 -1.46
CA TYR A 177 -0.69 23.72 -0.63
C TYR A 177 -0.99 24.98 -1.46
N ARG A 178 -0.16 25.25 -2.48
CA ARG A 178 -0.32 26.45 -3.34
C ARG A 178 -1.54 26.38 -4.26
N GLY A 179 -1.99 25.16 -4.57
CA GLY A 179 -3.19 24.89 -5.36
C GLY A 179 -4.49 24.86 -4.54
N TYR A 180 -4.42 25.13 -3.23
CA TYR A 180 -5.57 25.09 -2.32
C TYR A 180 -6.28 23.72 -2.28
N PHE A 181 -5.53 22.62 -2.45
CA PHE A 181 -5.98 21.24 -2.31
C PHE A 181 -5.78 20.74 -0.87
N TYR A 182 -6.33 21.47 0.10
CA TYR A 182 -6.09 21.20 1.52
C TYR A 182 -6.67 19.87 2.02
N ARG A 183 -7.73 19.38 1.38
CA ARG A 183 -8.30 18.07 1.71
C ARG A 183 -7.35 16.97 1.27
N SER A 184 -6.81 17.10 0.07
CA SER A 184 -5.79 16.22 -0.47
C SER A 184 -4.53 16.20 0.38
N LEU A 185 -4.05 17.38 0.82
CA LEU A 185 -2.91 17.51 1.73
C LEU A 185 -3.17 16.83 3.08
N SER A 186 -4.40 16.92 3.59
CA SER A 186 -4.79 16.23 4.83
C SER A 186 -4.80 14.71 4.64
N VAL A 187 -5.28 14.19 3.49
CA VAL A 187 -5.21 12.76 3.19
C VAL A 187 -3.75 12.29 3.07
N ALA A 188 -2.89 13.06 2.40
CA ALA A 188 -1.46 12.77 2.31
C ALA A 188 -0.82 12.68 3.70
N LEU A 189 -1.05 13.68 4.56
CA LEU A 189 -0.48 13.73 5.90
C LEU A 189 -0.93 12.54 6.77
N TYR A 190 -2.22 12.25 6.87
CA TYR A 190 -2.70 11.19 7.75
C TYR A 190 -2.40 9.78 7.21
N SER A 191 -2.37 9.62 5.89
CA SER A 191 -1.88 8.40 5.25
C SER A 191 -0.38 8.20 5.55
N ALA A 192 0.43 9.26 5.50
CA ALA A 192 1.83 9.24 5.88
C ALA A 192 2.03 8.86 7.36
N LEU A 193 1.30 9.49 8.28
CA LEU A 193 1.40 9.17 9.71
C LEU A 193 1.01 7.73 10.00
N GLY A 194 -0.06 7.24 9.34
CA GLY A 194 -0.50 5.87 9.45
C GLY A 194 0.54 4.88 8.91
N ALA A 195 0.98 5.05 7.67
CA ALA A 195 1.93 4.14 7.03
C ALA A 195 3.32 4.19 7.71
N GLY A 196 3.79 5.38 8.09
CA GLY A 196 5.03 5.57 8.84
C GLY A 196 4.99 4.87 10.19
N PHE A 197 3.96 5.12 11.00
CA PHE A 197 3.81 4.43 12.27
C PHE A 197 3.68 2.92 12.07
N GLY A 198 2.85 2.48 11.13
CA GLY A 198 2.65 1.07 10.84
C GLY A 198 3.92 0.35 10.43
N PHE A 199 4.82 1.03 9.71
CA PHE A 199 6.08 0.42 9.31
C PHE A 199 7.06 0.28 10.48
N ALA A 200 7.25 1.36 11.24
CA ALA A 200 8.13 1.36 12.41
C ALA A 200 7.62 0.43 13.52
N PHE A 201 6.33 0.52 13.86
CA PHE A 201 5.70 -0.39 14.82
C PHE A 201 5.69 -1.84 14.30
N GLY A 202 5.50 -2.02 12.99
CA GLY A 202 5.60 -3.33 12.36
C GLY A 202 6.99 -3.95 12.54
N ASN A 203 8.07 -3.17 12.43
CA ASN A 203 9.43 -3.65 12.69
C ASN A 203 9.66 -3.95 14.17
N PHE A 204 9.12 -3.15 15.09
CA PHE A 204 9.10 -3.49 16.51
C PHE A 204 8.44 -4.86 16.75
N LEU A 205 7.25 -5.10 16.18
CA LEU A 205 6.57 -6.41 16.26
C LEU A 205 7.37 -7.52 15.60
N GLN A 206 8.03 -7.24 14.48
CA GLN A 206 8.88 -8.20 13.80
C GLN A 206 10.03 -8.68 14.69
N VAL A 207 10.69 -7.75 15.38
CA VAL A 207 11.86 -8.05 16.24
C VAL A 207 11.42 -8.80 17.49
N VAL A 208 10.42 -8.31 18.21
CA VAL A 208 9.84 -8.99 19.39
C VAL A 208 9.33 -10.37 19.02
N GLY A 209 8.61 -10.48 17.90
CA GLY A 209 8.10 -11.74 17.39
C GLY A 209 9.21 -12.72 17.00
N SER A 210 10.27 -12.23 16.32
CA SER A 210 11.44 -13.05 15.99
C SER A 210 12.15 -13.59 17.24
N ASN A 211 12.07 -12.88 18.36
CA ASN A 211 12.65 -13.29 19.65
C ASN A 211 11.71 -14.20 20.47
N SER A 212 10.46 -14.40 20.05
CA SER A 212 9.44 -15.14 20.81
C SER A 212 9.46 -16.66 20.61
N ASN A 213 10.37 -17.19 19.78
CA ASN A 213 10.40 -18.60 19.33
C ASN A 213 9.13 -19.09 18.61
N ILE A 214 8.22 -18.17 18.24
CA ILE A 214 7.08 -18.50 17.39
C ILE A 214 7.55 -18.51 15.94
N ASP A 215 7.55 -19.69 15.33
CA ASP A 215 7.86 -19.87 13.91
C ASP A 215 6.72 -19.28 13.04
N PHE A 216 6.87 -18.00 12.72
CA PHE A 216 5.94 -17.26 11.90
C PHE A 216 6.70 -16.26 11.03
N ASN A 217 6.09 -15.90 9.90
CA ASN A 217 6.66 -14.88 9.02
C ASN A 217 6.44 -13.47 9.60
N TRP A 218 7.31 -13.09 10.52
CA TRP A 218 7.30 -11.80 11.20
C TRP A 218 7.62 -10.62 10.27
N TRP A 219 8.35 -10.84 9.17
CA TRP A 219 8.52 -9.84 8.12
C TRP A 219 7.17 -9.44 7.52
N ASN A 220 6.31 -10.42 7.26
CA ASN A 220 4.99 -10.18 6.74
C ASN A 220 4.07 -9.46 7.74
N VAL A 221 4.27 -9.63 9.04
CA VAL A 221 3.57 -8.84 10.08
C VAL A 221 3.94 -7.37 9.98
N MET A 222 5.23 -7.06 9.75
CA MET A 222 5.69 -5.70 9.52
C MET A 222 5.05 -5.11 8.25
N GLU A 223 5.06 -5.85 7.14
CA GLU A 223 4.45 -5.40 5.88
C GLU A 223 2.94 -5.19 6.01
N TYR A 224 2.25 -6.13 6.66
CA TYR A 224 0.83 -6.00 6.98
C TYR A 224 0.54 -4.74 7.81
N SER A 225 1.38 -4.45 8.81
CA SER A 225 1.23 -3.30 9.70
C SER A 225 1.33 -1.99 8.92
N LEU A 226 2.30 -1.85 8.01
CA LEU A 226 2.41 -0.68 7.13
C LEU A 226 1.10 -0.44 6.36
N GLY A 227 0.60 -1.46 5.66
CA GLY A 227 -0.64 -1.35 4.90
C GLY A 227 -1.86 -1.09 5.77
N PHE A 228 -1.95 -1.75 6.93
CA PHE A 228 -3.08 -1.61 7.85
C PHE A 228 -3.20 -0.18 8.38
N PHE A 229 -2.14 0.36 8.99
CA PHE A 229 -2.17 1.70 9.56
C PHE A 229 -2.18 2.77 8.47
N GLY A 230 -1.53 2.55 7.32
CA GLY A 230 -1.62 3.44 6.15
C GLY A 230 -3.05 3.54 5.63
N GLY A 231 -3.75 2.41 5.51
CA GLY A 231 -5.14 2.34 5.07
C GLY A 231 -6.08 2.99 6.08
N LEU A 232 -5.82 2.79 7.37
CA LEU A 232 -6.57 3.43 8.46
C LEU A 232 -6.42 4.96 8.42
N GLY A 233 -5.19 5.47 8.25
CA GLY A 233 -4.90 6.90 8.16
C GLY A 233 -5.56 7.55 6.94
N MET A 234 -5.44 6.90 5.77
CA MET A 234 -6.08 7.33 4.53
C MET A 234 -7.61 7.35 4.67
N ALA A 235 -8.23 6.27 5.16
CA ALA A 235 -9.67 6.17 5.34
C ALA A 235 -10.21 7.16 6.39
N TYR A 236 -9.46 7.37 7.48
CA TYR A 236 -9.79 8.38 8.48
C TYR A 236 -9.88 9.76 7.83
N ALA A 237 -8.84 10.18 7.11
CA ALA A 237 -8.81 11.51 6.51
C ALA A 237 -9.85 11.69 5.40
N VAL A 238 -10.12 10.67 4.59
CA VAL A 238 -11.16 10.76 3.55
C VAL A 238 -12.56 10.85 4.16
N TYR A 239 -12.90 9.99 5.12
CA TYR A 239 -14.25 9.95 5.69
C TYR A 239 -14.52 11.03 6.73
N ALA A 240 -13.49 11.69 7.27
CA ALA A 240 -13.63 12.81 8.20
C ALA A 240 -13.82 14.17 7.51
N GLN A 241 -13.95 14.21 6.17
CA GLN A 241 -13.99 15.47 5.42
C GLN A 241 -15.14 15.52 4.43
N ASN A 242 -15.60 16.76 4.17
CA ASN A 242 -16.48 17.07 3.06
C ASN A 242 -15.70 17.20 1.78
N TRP A 243 -16.21 16.65 0.70
CA TRP A 243 -15.54 16.62 -0.60
C TRP A 243 -16.44 17.27 -1.65
N PRO A 244 -15.88 18.05 -2.60
CA PRO A 244 -16.66 18.63 -3.67
C PRO A 244 -17.35 17.55 -4.52
N ARG A 245 -18.33 17.95 -5.33
CA ARG A 245 -18.85 17.07 -6.38
C ARG A 245 -17.71 16.79 -7.37
N SER A 246 -17.48 15.51 -7.62
CA SER A 246 -16.49 15.04 -8.58
C SER A 246 -16.84 15.54 -9.98
N ARG A 247 -15.80 15.83 -10.78
CA ARG A 247 -15.98 16.13 -12.21
C ARG A 247 -16.61 14.96 -12.96
N HIS A 248 -17.14 15.27 -14.14
CA HIS A 248 -17.60 14.31 -15.13
C HIS A 248 -16.49 13.32 -15.49
N PRO A 249 -16.86 12.05 -15.66
CA PRO A 249 -15.93 10.99 -16.00
C PRO A 249 -15.33 11.24 -17.39
N ASP A 250 -14.02 11.10 -17.47
CA ASP A 250 -13.32 11.05 -18.76
C ASP A 250 -13.15 9.59 -19.14
N ILE A 251 -13.78 9.21 -20.26
CA ILE A 251 -13.79 7.83 -20.76
C ILE A 251 -12.35 7.34 -21.01
N LYS A 252 -11.49 8.17 -21.62
CA LYS A 252 -10.10 7.78 -21.91
C LYS A 252 -9.31 7.60 -20.63
N ALA A 253 -9.49 8.49 -19.65
CA ALA A 253 -8.83 8.34 -18.35
C ALA A 253 -9.26 7.04 -17.64
N ASN A 254 -10.53 6.67 -17.71
CA ASN A 254 -11.01 5.41 -17.13
C ASN A 254 -10.52 4.18 -17.91
N GLN A 255 -10.47 4.23 -19.24
CA GLN A 255 -9.89 3.17 -20.06
C GLN A 255 -8.41 2.96 -19.73
N LEU A 256 -7.62 4.04 -19.65
CA LEU A 256 -6.22 3.97 -19.27
C LEU A 256 -6.04 3.47 -17.84
N GLY A 257 -6.87 3.92 -16.90
CA GLY A 257 -6.87 3.41 -15.53
C GLY A 257 -7.19 1.92 -15.47
N TRP A 258 -8.14 1.45 -16.28
CA TRP A 258 -8.47 0.03 -16.37
C TRP A 258 -7.34 -0.80 -16.98
N ILE A 259 -6.76 -0.33 -18.09
CA ILE A 259 -5.61 -0.98 -18.74
C ILE A 259 -4.46 -1.09 -17.73
N PHE A 260 -4.16 -0.02 -17.00
CA PHE A 260 -3.12 -0.05 -15.98
C PHE A 260 -3.40 -1.09 -14.88
N LEU A 261 -4.60 -1.07 -14.29
CA LEU A 261 -4.93 -1.91 -13.14
C LEU A 261 -5.13 -3.39 -13.51
N ILE A 262 -5.87 -3.67 -14.58
CA ILE A 262 -6.32 -5.02 -14.92
C ILE A 262 -5.41 -5.69 -15.94
N ILE A 263 -4.66 -4.93 -16.75
CA ILE A 263 -3.79 -5.51 -17.78
C ILE A 263 -2.32 -5.36 -17.39
N LEU A 264 -1.83 -4.12 -17.25
CA LEU A 264 -0.40 -3.87 -17.06
C LEU A 264 0.10 -4.40 -15.71
N LEU A 265 -0.54 -4.07 -14.59
CA LEU A 265 -0.07 -4.52 -13.28
C LEU A 265 -0.02 -6.05 -13.16
N PRO A 266 -1.07 -6.82 -13.52
CA PRO A 266 -1.00 -8.28 -13.44
C PRO A 266 0.00 -8.89 -14.41
N ILE A 267 0.07 -8.42 -15.66
CA ILE A 267 1.05 -8.93 -16.63
C ILE A 267 2.47 -8.66 -16.13
N THR A 268 2.78 -7.45 -15.66
CA THR A 268 4.12 -7.16 -15.14
C THR A 268 4.47 -8.01 -13.93
N ASN A 269 3.53 -8.22 -13.00
CA ASN A 269 3.74 -9.11 -11.86
C ASN A 269 3.94 -10.58 -12.27
N LEU A 270 3.23 -11.06 -13.30
CA LEU A 270 3.44 -12.41 -13.85
C LEU A 270 4.82 -12.54 -14.48
N VAL A 271 5.21 -11.60 -15.36
CA VAL A 271 6.52 -11.61 -16.02
C VAL A 271 7.66 -11.57 -15.01
N GLN A 272 7.53 -10.80 -13.92
CA GLN A 272 8.61 -10.64 -12.95
C GLN A 272 8.73 -11.78 -11.93
N ARG A 273 7.67 -12.56 -11.70
CA ARG A 273 7.64 -13.56 -10.60
C ARG A 273 7.35 -14.98 -11.03
N PHE A 274 6.65 -15.16 -12.15
CA PHE A 274 6.31 -16.48 -12.69
C PHE A 274 7.24 -16.81 -13.86
N ASP A 275 8.52 -16.92 -13.53
CA ASP A 275 9.56 -17.43 -14.42
C ASP A 275 9.94 -18.87 -14.04
N SER A 276 10.57 -19.59 -14.97
CA SER A 276 10.92 -21.00 -14.79
C SER A 276 11.90 -21.23 -13.64
N GLU A 277 12.83 -20.31 -13.37
CA GLU A 277 13.84 -20.48 -12.32
C GLU A 277 13.21 -20.37 -10.94
N SER A 278 12.36 -19.36 -10.74
CA SER A 278 11.62 -19.15 -9.49
C SER A 278 10.75 -20.36 -9.14
N ILE A 279 10.00 -20.91 -10.10
CA ILE A 279 9.14 -22.08 -9.85
C ILE A 279 9.98 -23.35 -9.68
N LYS A 280 11.09 -23.49 -10.42
CA LYS A 280 12.01 -24.62 -10.25
C LYS A 280 12.63 -24.63 -8.85
N ALA A 281 12.97 -23.47 -8.29
CA ALA A 281 13.46 -23.38 -6.91
C ALA A 281 12.43 -23.89 -5.88
N ILE A 282 11.12 -23.71 -6.14
CA ILE A 282 10.05 -24.30 -5.31
C ILE A 282 10.05 -25.82 -5.44
N ALA A 283 10.16 -26.34 -6.66
CA ALA A 283 10.19 -27.79 -6.90
C ALA A 283 11.40 -28.46 -6.25
N GLU A 284 12.58 -27.85 -6.37
CA GLU A 284 13.84 -28.33 -5.78
C GLU A 284 13.79 -28.27 -4.25
N ARG A 285 13.32 -27.15 -3.67
CA ARG A 285 13.18 -26.97 -2.22
C ARG A 285 12.27 -28.02 -1.59
N ASN A 286 11.23 -28.45 -2.30
CA ASN A 286 10.24 -29.40 -1.81
C ASN A 286 10.44 -30.83 -2.35
N VAL A 287 11.57 -31.11 -3.02
CA VAL A 287 11.95 -32.44 -3.51
C VAL A 287 10.85 -33.09 -4.39
N ILE A 288 10.28 -32.29 -5.30
CA ILE A 288 9.23 -32.77 -6.22
C ILE A 288 9.86 -33.64 -7.30
N ALA A 289 9.46 -34.92 -7.38
CA ALA A 289 10.07 -35.94 -8.24
C ALA A 289 10.04 -35.58 -9.74
N ASN A 290 8.99 -34.91 -10.22
CA ASN A 290 8.86 -34.46 -11.60
C ASN A 290 8.80 -32.94 -11.69
N ALA A 291 9.95 -32.31 -11.48
CA ALA A 291 10.08 -30.85 -11.41
C ALA A 291 9.68 -30.15 -12.73
N ILE A 292 9.92 -30.78 -13.88
CA ILE A 292 9.61 -30.17 -15.19
C ILE A 292 8.09 -30.06 -15.38
N ASP A 293 7.36 -31.16 -15.15
CA ASP A 293 5.91 -31.15 -15.28
C ASP A 293 5.25 -30.23 -14.26
N PHE A 294 5.79 -30.19 -13.03
CA PHE A 294 5.35 -29.23 -12.01
C PHE A 294 5.52 -27.77 -12.45
N VAL A 295 6.71 -27.40 -12.95
CA VAL A 295 6.99 -26.04 -13.43
C VAL A 295 6.06 -25.67 -14.58
N ASN A 296 5.89 -26.56 -15.57
CA ASN A 296 5.01 -26.32 -16.71
C ASN A 296 3.55 -26.14 -16.29
N PHE A 297 3.08 -26.97 -15.35
CA PHE A 297 1.73 -26.89 -14.83
C PHE A 297 1.48 -25.58 -14.07
N GLU A 298 2.36 -25.23 -13.12
CA GLU A 298 2.29 -24.01 -12.32
C GLU A 298 2.28 -22.75 -13.19
N LEU A 299 3.21 -22.66 -14.14
CA LEU A 299 3.27 -21.52 -15.07
C LEU A 299 2.02 -21.45 -15.95
N SER A 300 1.57 -22.58 -16.50
CA SER A 300 0.36 -22.63 -17.34
C SER A 300 -0.89 -22.24 -16.56
N LEU A 301 -0.99 -22.67 -15.31
CA LEU A 301 -2.11 -22.32 -14.43
C LEU A 301 -2.09 -20.83 -14.09
N ALA A 302 -0.95 -20.30 -13.65
CA ALA A 302 -0.80 -18.89 -13.30
C ALA A 302 -1.10 -17.96 -14.48
N TRP A 303 -0.50 -18.22 -15.64
CA TRP A 303 -0.73 -17.44 -16.86
C TRP A 303 -2.13 -17.64 -17.43
N GLY A 304 -2.59 -18.89 -17.55
CA GLY A 304 -3.89 -19.22 -18.12
C GLY A 304 -5.05 -18.60 -17.34
N VAL A 305 -5.08 -18.82 -16.01
CA VAL A 305 -6.13 -18.24 -15.15
C VAL A 305 -6.06 -16.71 -15.16
N SER A 306 -4.86 -16.14 -15.12
CA SER A 306 -4.70 -14.69 -15.15
C SER A 306 -5.19 -14.08 -16.46
N LEU A 307 -4.80 -14.62 -17.62
CA LEU A 307 -5.26 -14.13 -18.91
C LEU A 307 -6.77 -14.25 -19.06
N LEU A 308 -7.36 -15.36 -18.59
CA LEU A 308 -8.81 -15.54 -18.56
C LEU A 308 -9.50 -14.49 -17.68
N LEU A 309 -8.97 -14.20 -16.49
CA LEU A 309 -9.50 -13.16 -15.60
C LEU A 309 -9.37 -11.77 -16.23
N ILE A 310 -8.26 -11.45 -16.88
CA ILE A 310 -8.07 -10.17 -17.59
C ILE A 310 -9.16 -9.97 -18.64
N VAL A 311 -9.36 -10.98 -19.49
CA VAL A 311 -10.37 -10.94 -20.56
C VAL A 311 -11.77 -10.86 -19.97
N ALA A 312 -12.10 -11.74 -19.02
CA ALA A 312 -13.43 -11.82 -18.41
C ALA A 312 -13.80 -10.51 -17.68
N LEU A 313 -12.90 -9.97 -16.85
CA LEU A 313 -13.11 -8.70 -16.16
C LEU A 313 -13.27 -7.55 -17.16
N THR A 314 -12.42 -7.48 -18.18
CA THR A 314 -12.48 -6.41 -19.18
C THR A 314 -13.78 -6.44 -19.96
N LEU A 315 -14.21 -7.61 -20.46
CA LEU A 315 -15.49 -7.74 -21.16
C LEU A 315 -16.69 -7.40 -20.27
N PHE A 316 -16.69 -7.89 -19.02
CA PHE A 316 -17.79 -7.65 -18.08
C PHE A 316 -17.94 -6.18 -17.68
N PHE A 317 -16.82 -5.47 -17.51
CA PHE A 317 -16.81 -4.06 -17.09
C PHE A 317 -16.73 -3.06 -18.24
N TRP A 318 -16.52 -3.49 -19.49
CA TRP A 318 -16.31 -2.62 -20.66
C TRP A 318 -17.36 -1.52 -20.80
N GLN A 319 -18.64 -1.88 -20.74
CA GLN A 319 -19.75 -0.93 -20.85
C GLN A 319 -19.78 0.10 -19.71
N ARG A 320 -19.29 -0.25 -18.51
CA ARG A 320 -19.23 0.64 -17.35
C ARG A 320 -18.01 1.55 -17.39
N ILE A 321 -16.89 1.06 -17.89
CA ILE A 321 -15.69 1.86 -18.16
C ILE A 321 -16.02 2.95 -19.18
N ASN A 322 -16.74 2.58 -20.24
CA ASN A 322 -17.22 3.48 -21.30
C ASN A 322 -18.47 4.30 -20.94
N GLN A 323 -18.88 4.32 -19.66
CA GLN A 323 -20.01 5.10 -19.15
C GLN A 323 -21.37 4.80 -19.80
N GLN A 324 -21.51 3.68 -20.51
CA GLN A 324 -22.77 3.23 -21.10
C GLN A 324 -23.71 2.64 -20.05
N LYS A 325 -23.15 2.07 -18.97
CA LYS A 325 -23.88 1.56 -17.80
C LYS A 325 -23.32 2.18 -16.52
N PRO A 326 -24.17 2.53 -15.54
CA PRO A 326 -23.71 3.07 -14.27
C PRO A 326 -22.97 2.01 -13.46
N TRP A 327 -21.99 2.46 -12.69
CA TRP A 327 -21.38 1.65 -11.65
C TRP A 327 -22.36 1.48 -10.48
N LYS A 328 -22.42 0.28 -9.90
CA LYS A 328 -23.15 0.01 -8.66
C LYS A 328 -22.15 -0.43 -7.60
N SER A 329 -22.48 -0.19 -6.33
CA SER A 329 -21.66 -0.61 -5.20
C SER A 329 -21.40 -2.13 -5.20
N GLU A 330 -22.39 -2.93 -5.59
CA GLU A 330 -22.28 -4.39 -5.74
C GLU A 330 -21.20 -4.80 -6.74
N TYR A 331 -21.15 -4.15 -7.91
CA TYR A 331 -20.15 -4.46 -8.93
C TYR A 331 -18.75 -4.03 -8.51
N GLY A 332 -18.63 -2.87 -7.85
CA GLY A 332 -17.36 -2.45 -7.26
C GLY A 332 -16.88 -3.45 -6.20
N TRP A 333 -17.78 -3.89 -5.32
CA TRP A 333 -17.48 -4.89 -4.30
C TRP A 333 -17.06 -6.24 -4.89
N TRP A 334 -17.75 -6.70 -5.94
CA TRP A 334 -17.36 -7.92 -6.66
C TRP A 334 -15.97 -7.78 -7.29
N LEU A 335 -15.70 -6.66 -7.97
CA LEU A 335 -14.38 -6.38 -8.54
C LEU A 335 -13.28 -6.43 -7.47
N LEU A 336 -13.51 -5.81 -6.31
CA LEU A 336 -12.57 -5.83 -5.19
C LEU A 336 -12.26 -7.25 -4.74
N MET A 337 -13.28 -8.07 -4.51
CA MET A 337 -13.10 -9.43 -3.98
C MET A 337 -12.42 -10.36 -4.99
N VAL A 338 -12.79 -10.26 -6.27
CA VAL A 338 -12.11 -11.02 -7.33
C VAL A 338 -10.66 -10.58 -7.48
N TYR A 339 -10.39 -9.27 -7.46
CA TYR A 339 -9.05 -8.76 -7.66
C TYR A 339 -8.11 -9.05 -6.49
N LEU A 340 -8.62 -8.99 -5.25
CA LEU A 340 -7.89 -9.41 -4.05
C LEU A 340 -7.65 -10.92 -4.06
N GLY A 341 -8.70 -11.72 -4.30
CA GLY A 341 -8.62 -13.18 -4.32
C GLY A 341 -7.67 -13.71 -5.40
N TRP A 342 -7.63 -13.05 -6.56
CA TRP A 342 -6.70 -13.40 -7.65
C TRP A 342 -5.24 -13.32 -7.19
N TYR A 343 -4.83 -12.22 -6.54
CA TYR A 343 -3.45 -12.09 -6.08
C TYR A 343 -3.13 -12.96 -4.86
N ILE A 344 -4.11 -13.24 -3.99
CA ILE A 344 -3.92 -14.24 -2.93
C ILE A 344 -3.68 -15.62 -3.55
N ALA A 345 -4.47 -16.01 -4.56
CA ALA A 345 -4.29 -17.28 -5.26
C ALA A 345 -2.93 -17.37 -5.96
N LEU A 346 -2.48 -16.30 -6.64
CA LEU A 346 -1.14 -16.23 -7.21
C LEU A 346 -0.04 -16.31 -6.15
N SER A 347 -0.20 -15.63 -5.00
CA SER A 347 0.74 -15.73 -3.88
C SER A 347 0.80 -17.16 -3.33
N ASN A 348 -0.31 -17.89 -3.31
CA ASN A 348 -0.34 -19.28 -2.88
C ASN A 348 0.35 -20.22 -3.88
N LEU A 349 0.32 -19.91 -5.18
CA LEU A 349 1.10 -20.64 -6.19
C LEU A 349 2.61 -20.41 -5.97
N LEU A 350 3.03 -19.14 -5.82
CA LEU A 350 4.45 -18.78 -5.56
C LEU A 350 5.03 -19.33 -4.25
N THR A 351 4.18 -19.73 -3.32
CA THR A 351 4.59 -20.31 -2.03
C THR A 351 4.43 -21.82 -1.99
N GLY A 352 3.85 -22.44 -3.03
CA GLY A 352 3.50 -23.85 -3.03
C GLY A 352 2.37 -24.22 -2.07
N ALA A 353 1.61 -23.24 -1.56
CA ALA A 353 0.55 -23.46 -0.58
C ALA A 353 -0.58 -24.35 -1.10
N TRP A 354 -0.89 -24.29 -2.40
CA TRP A 354 -1.86 -25.20 -3.03
C TRP A 354 -1.44 -26.67 -2.99
N TRP A 355 -0.16 -26.95 -2.81
CA TRP A 355 0.43 -28.29 -2.74
C TRP A 355 0.79 -28.72 -1.33
N GLY A 356 0.37 -27.96 -0.31
CA GLY A 356 0.67 -28.26 1.10
C GLY A 356 2.03 -27.79 1.59
N TYR A 357 2.81 -27.06 0.77
CA TYR A 357 4.10 -26.48 1.17
C TYR A 357 4.00 -25.06 1.73
N GLY A 358 2.78 -24.56 1.86
CA GLY A 358 2.49 -23.22 2.36
C GLY A 358 2.71 -23.11 3.85
N SER A 359 2.86 -21.87 4.30
CA SER A 359 2.92 -21.51 5.71
C SER A 359 1.55 -21.09 6.24
N LEU A 360 1.39 -21.02 7.57
CA LEU A 360 0.16 -20.54 8.21
C LEU A 360 -0.31 -19.17 7.67
N ARG A 361 0.65 -18.31 7.32
CA ARG A 361 0.43 -16.99 6.71
C ARG A 361 -0.43 -17.07 5.45
N ASP A 362 -0.22 -18.08 4.61
CA ASP A 362 -0.87 -18.23 3.32
C ASP A 362 -2.37 -18.53 3.49
N GLY A 363 -2.75 -19.23 4.57
CA GLY A 363 -4.14 -19.40 4.99
C GLY A 363 -4.74 -18.14 5.64
N LEU A 364 -3.95 -17.39 6.39
CA LEU A 364 -4.40 -16.13 7.03
C LEU A 364 -4.81 -15.06 6.01
N TYR A 365 -4.26 -15.08 4.79
CA TYR A 365 -4.73 -14.21 3.70
C TYR A 365 -6.19 -14.46 3.32
N TRP A 366 -6.60 -15.72 3.20
CA TRP A 366 -7.99 -16.08 2.93
C TRP A 366 -8.90 -15.76 4.11
N ILE A 367 -8.44 -16.00 5.34
CA ILE A 367 -9.21 -15.63 6.55
C ILE A 367 -9.45 -14.11 6.56
N ASN A 368 -8.41 -13.30 6.31
CA ASN A 368 -8.57 -11.85 6.21
C ASN A 368 -9.51 -11.45 5.06
N ALA A 369 -9.42 -12.09 3.89
CA ALA A 369 -10.33 -11.85 2.78
C ALA A 369 -11.80 -12.14 3.15
N ILE A 370 -12.05 -13.21 3.92
CA ILE A 370 -13.38 -13.53 4.45
C ILE A 370 -13.85 -12.47 5.45
N VAL A 371 -12.98 -12.04 6.37
CA VAL A 371 -13.31 -10.96 7.32
C VAL A 371 -13.65 -9.66 6.59
N ILE A 372 -12.85 -9.29 5.58
CA ILE A 372 -13.11 -8.14 4.71
C ILE A 372 -14.47 -8.31 4.00
N PHE A 373 -14.75 -9.49 3.47
CA PHE A 373 -16.01 -9.81 2.81
C PHE A 373 -17.20 -9.59 3.75
N VAL A 374 -17.16 -10.17 4.95
CA VAL A 374 -18.25 -10.11 5.93
C VAL A 374 -18.44 -8.69 6.46
N LEU A 375 -17.37 -8.05 6.95
CA LEU A 375 -17.44 -6.70 7.51
C LEU A 375 -17.78 -5.66 6.45
N GLY A 376 -17.28 -5.81 5.24
CA GLY A 376 -17.57 -4.90 4.13
C GLY A 376 -19.01 -5.00 3.63
N ASN A 377 -19.56 -6.21 3.51
CA ASN A 377 -20.98 -6.41 3.20
C ASN A 377 -21.91 -5.83 4.26
N TYR A 378 -21.48 -5.84 5.53
CA TYR A 378 -22.18 -5.13 6.59
C TYR A 378 -22.04 -3.61 6.40
N ALA A 379 -20.82 -3.10 6.26
CA ALA A 379 -20.51 -1.68 6.20
C ALA A 379 -21.15 -0.94 5.00
N ILE A 380 -21.24 -1.60 3.84
CA ILE A 380 -21.78 -1.02 2.60
C ILE A 380 -23.29 -0.71 2.69
N ARG A 381 -24.02 -1.37 3.60
CA ARG A 381 -25.45 -1.14 3.81
C ARG A 381 -25.74 0.22 4.45
N PHE A 382 -24.79 0.73 5.23
CA PHE A 382 -24.96 1.97 5.98
C PHE A 382 -24.51 3.19 5.17
N ALA A 383 -25.28 4.27 5.29
CA ALA A 383 -24.87 5.58 4.80
C ALA A 383 -23.55 6.00 5.47
N PRO A 384 -22.66 6.73 4.78
CA PRO A 384 -21.51 7.33 5.43
C PRO A 384 -21.96 8.18 6.63
N PRO A 385 -21.23 8.16 7.75
CA PRO A 385 -21.60 8.89 8.96
C PRO A 385 -21.71 10.40 8.70
N PRO A 386 -22.46 11.14 9.53
CA PRO A 386 -22.43 12.59 9.52
C PRO A 386 -21.01 13.09 9.75
N LEU A 387 -20.65 14.12 8.99
CA LEU A 387 -19.29 14.59 8.84
C LEU A 387 -18.79 15.20 10.15
N SER A 388 -17.55 14.88 10.53
CA SER A 388 -16.85 15.60 11.61
C SER A 388 -16.12 16.81 11.05
N ALA A 389 -15.81 17.76 11.93
CA ALA A 389 -15.07 18.98 11.62
C ALA A 389 -13.81 18.69 10.78
N PRO A 390 -13.39 19.64 9.92
CA PRO A 390 -12.29 19.43 8.97
C PRO A 390 -11.04 18.91 9.67
N VAL A 391 -10.39 17.95 9.00
CA VAL A 391 -9.10 17.40 9.42
C VAL A 391 -8.09 18.54 9.49
N ASN A 392 -7.40 18.65 10.64
CA ASN A 392 -6.57 19.80 10.97
C ASN A 392 -5.09 19.42 10.88
N ILE A 393 -4.33 20.11 10.04
CA ILE A 393 -2.89 19.88 9.84
C ILE A 393 -2.12 19.98 11.17
N ASN A 394 -2.46 20.94 12.04
CA ASN A 394 -1.81 21.09 13.34
C ASN A 394 -2.06 19.89 14.27
N LYS A 395 -3.23 19.24 14.16
CA LYS A 395 -3.49 17.98 14.88
C LYS A 395 -2.63 16.85 14.31
N GLY A 396 -2.46 16.80 12.99
CA GLY A 396 -1.55 15.86 12.32
C GLY A 396 -0.09 16.05 12.76
N LEU A 397 0.40 17.29 12.85
CA LEU A 397 1.76 17.57 13.32
C LEU A 397 1.96 17.18 14.79
N ARG A 398 1.00 17.48 15.67
CA ARG A 398 1.05 17.02 17.07
C ARG A 398 1.05 15.49 17.16
N LEU A 399 0.26 14.82 16.32
CA LEU A 399 0.26 13.37 16.23
C LEU A 399 1.62 12.84 15.75
N ALA A 400 2.25 13.48 14.76
CA ALA A 400 3.60 13.12 14.30
C ALA A 400 4.63 13.13 15.44
N VAL A 401 4.67 14.23 16.21
CA VAL A 401 5.56 14.36 17.37
C VAL A 401 5.25 13.30 18.42
N THR A 402 3.97 13.07 18.71
CA THR A 402 3.55 12.04 19.68
C THR A 402 3.99 10.65 19.24
N LEU A 403 3.85 10.32 17.95
CA LEU A 403 4.28 9.03 17.40
C LEU A 403 5.80 8.88 17.41
N LEU A 404 6.56 9.94 17.09
CA LEU A 404 8.01 9.91 17.19
C LEU A 404 8.48 9.66 18.63
N LEU A 405 7.90 10.35 19.61
CA LEU A 405 8.20 10.12 21.03
C LEU A 405 7.85 8.69 21.45
N LEU A 406 6.72 8.16 20.99
CA LEU A 406 6.35 6.77 21.22
C LEU A 406 7.37 5.79 20.62
N LEU A 407 7.88 6.05 19.41
CA LEU A 407 8.90 5.21 18.77
C LEU A 407 10.22 5.20 19.56
N LEU A 408 10.59 6.32 20.19
CA LEU A 408 11.77 6.38 21.08
C LEU A 408 11.58 5.55 22.36
N VAL A 409 10.35 5.49 22.88
CA VAL A 409 10.02 4.59 23.99
C VAL A 409 10.06 3.13 23.52
N LEU A 410 9.53 2.83 22.34
CA LEU A 410 9.56 1.47 21.77
C LEU A 410 10.98 1.00 21.46
N SER A 411 11.87 1.87 20.96
CA SER A 411 13.28 1.51 20.75
C SER A 411 13.99 1.18 22.06
N TRP A 412 13.68 1.91 23.13
CA TRP A 412 14.20 1.61 24.46
C TRP A 412 13.71 0.24 24.97
N ILE A 413 12.42 -0.06 24.81
CA ILE A 413 11.88 -1.39 25.14
C ILE A 413 12.59 -2.48 24.32
N LEU A 414 12.79 -2.23 23.03
CA LEU A 414 13.33 -3.22 22.09
C LEU A 414 14.75 -3.64 22.45
N VAL A 415 15.64 -2.67 22.71
CA VAL A 415 17.03 -2.92 23.12
C VAL A 415 17.12 -3.74 24.42
N ASN A 416 16.15 -3.59 25.33
CA ASN A 416 16.11 -4.33 26.59
C ASN A 416 15.36 -5.68 26.49
N SER A 417 14.85 -6.04 25.31
CA SER A 417 14.00 -7.23 25.13
C SER A 417 14.74 -8.44 24.54
N HIS A 418 15.92 -8.23 23.95
CA HIS A 418 16.68 -9.28 23.27
C HIS A 418 18.20 -9.02 23.32
N GLY A 419 18.99 -10.08 23.10
CA GLY A 419 20.44 -9.99 22.86
C GLY A 419 20.78 -9.77 21.38
N GLU A 420 21.99 -10.11 20.96
CA GLU A 420 22.36 -10.04 19.54
C GLU A 420 21.48 -10.94 18.68
N MET A 421 20.97 -10.40 17.56
CA MET A 421 20.11 -11.13 16.64
C MET A 421 20.73 -11.22 15.24
N PRO A 422 20.52 -12.34 14.51
CA PRO A 422 20.94 -12.45 13.12
C PRO A 422 20.34 -11.35 12.24
N GLY A 423 21.12 -10.82 11.31
CA GLY A 423 20.69 -9.75 10.39
C GLY A 423 20.67 -8.35 11.00
N SER A 424 21.22 -8.18 12.22
CA SER A 424 21.46 -6.87 12.81
C SER A 424 22.41 -6.03 11.96
N GLN A 425 22.18 -4.72 11.95
CA GLN A 425 22.98 -3.73 11.21
C GLN A 425 23.38 -2.61 12.16
N ILE A 426 24.52 -1.98 11.89
CA ILE A 426 25.04 -0.86 12.68
C ILE A 426 25.32 0.30 11.73
N ARG A 427 24.80 1.48 12.07
CA ARG A 427 25.05 2.74 11.36
C ARG A 427 26.11 3.58 12.06
N PHE A 428 25.99 3.68 13.38
CA PHE A 428 26.88 4.47 14.23
C PHE A 428 27.68 3.49 15.09
N SER A 429 28.99 3.45 14.88
CA SER A 429 29.92 2.82 15.82
C SER A 429 30.05 3.74 17.03
N VAL A 430 29.28 3.45 18.08
CA VAL A 430 29.35 4.16 19.37
C VAL A 430 30.37 3.49 20.26
#